data_AF-A0A7C3ABF2-F1
#
_entry.id   AF-A0A7C3ABF2-F1
#
_cell.length_a   1.000
_cell.length_b   1.000
_cell.length_c   1.000
_cell.angle_alpha   90.00
_cell.angle_beta   90.00
_cell.angle_gamma   90.00
#
_symmetry.space_group_name_H-M   'P 1'
#
loop_
_entity.id
_entity.type
_entity.pdbx_description
1 polymer ?
#
loop_
_entity_poly.entity_id
_entity_poly.type
_entity_poly.pdbx_seq_one_letter_code
_entity_poly.pdbx_strand_id
1 'polypeptide(L)'
;QLPFSVKPDHKLTVKDVIDILRYPGPGGSICTSYTQEAAVFQLRNWLPPEIGCIYWRASAEPCCSVLIPWYLGIIETPESYYRPVDIKEQLRLSHHFNPPPGTFDYDPKLAWWTFRRLQSLVNENRKARIKRVREVWDSFEAKEFVDQPSIEEEALRLYSKDKDLARKFLTDYSKGLALKAVEVANELICELTAGPQTGIEGLGVEPGRNSERAKHLRPFRNYPNPFSSETTITYKVLRACKVRISIYTPTGQLVRTLVEGEYPPGSYSVVWDGRDDKGQKLASGLYLCRVSAGDYRAAWKMTLIR
;
A
#
# COMPACT_ATOMS: atom_id res chain seq x y z
N GLN A 1 -24.33 -15.54 30.47
CA GLN A 1 -23.03 -14.87 30.60
C GLN A 1 -21.98 -15.78 29.98
N LEU A 2 -21.07 -15.23 29.17
CA LEU A 2 -19.93 -16.00 28.68
C LEU A 2 -18.87 -16.10 29.79
N PRO A 3 -18.13 -17.22 29.90
CA PRO A 3 -17.07 -17.36 30.89
C PRO A 3 -15.87 -16.45 30.57
N PHE A 4 -15.19 -15.95 31.60
CA PHE A 4 -13.98 -15.15 31.44
C PHE A 4 -12.80 -15.97 30.91
N SER A 5 -12.68 -17.23 31.36
CA SER A 5 -11.63 -18.16 30.93
C SER A 5 -12.25 -19.35 30.22
N VAL A 6 -11.67 -19.72 29.09
CA VAL A 6 -12.07 -20.87 28.28
C VAL A 6 -10.87 -21.76 28.01
N LYS A 7 -11.12 -23.06 27.88
CA LYS A 7 -10.14 -24.03 27.42
C LYS A 7 -10.46 -24.38 25.96
N PRO A 8 -9.64 -23.98 24.98
CA PRO A 8 -9.83 -24.40 23.60
C PRO A 8 -9.63 -25.93 23.49
N ASP A 9 -10.25 -26.51 22.47
CA ASP A 9 -10.17 -27.94 22.12
C ASP A 9 -8.79 -28.33 21.54
N HIS A 10 -7.99 -27.35 21.13
CA HIS A 10 -6.62 -27.52 20.67
C HIS A 10 -5.71 -26.37 21.14
N LYS A 11 -4.40 -26.51 20.93
CA LYS A 11 -3.44 -25.42 21.17
C LYS A 11 -3.63 -24.36 20.08
N LEU A 12 -3.93 -23.12 20.49
CA LEU A 12 -4.08 -22.01 19.56
C LEU A 12 -2.74 -21.68 18.89
N THR A 13 -2.77 -21.58 17.58
CA THR A 13 -1.70 -21.07 16.73
C THR A 13 -1.82 -19.55 16.54
N VAL A 14 -0.78 -18.91 15.99
CA VAL A 14 -0.87 -17.50 15.57
C VAL A 14 -2.02 -17.30 14.58
N LYS A 15 -2.20 -18.25 13.65
CA LYS A 15 -3.26 -18.19 12.64
C LYS A 15 -4.64 -18.19 13.30
N ASP A 16 -4.87 -19.00 14.33
CA ASP A 16 -6.16 -19.03 15.03
C ASP A 16 -6.49 -17.67 15.67
N VAL A 17 -5.48 -17.00 16.25
CA VAL A 17 -5.65 -15.66 16.80
C VAL A 17 -5.93 -14.63 15.70
N ILE A 18 -5.24 -14.72 14.56
CA ILE A 18 -5.50 -13.88 13.39
C ILE A 18 -6.93 -14.06 12.87
N ASP A 19 -7.42 -15.30 12.81
CA ASP A 19 -8.77 -15.62 12.36
C ASP A 19 -9.81 -15.04 13.35
N ILE A 20 -9.54 -15.06 14.66
CA ILE A 20 -10.36 -14.38 15.67
C ILE A 20 -10.40 -12.87 15.41
N LEU A 21 -9.26 -12.22 15.14
CA LEU A 21 -9.20 -10.78 14.82
C LEU A 21 -10.00 -10.42 13.56
N ARG A 22 -10.27 -11.40 12.69
CA ARG A 22 -11.03 -11.25 11.43
C ARG A 22 -12.46 -11.78 11.51
N TYR A 23 -12.90 -12.26 12.67
CA TYR A 23 -14.17 -12.95 12.83
C TYR A 23 -15.37 -12.12 12.32
N PRO A 24 -16.11 -12.64 11.31
CA PRO A 24 -17.32 -12.02 10.78
C PRO A 24 -18.55 -12.77 11.32
N GLY A 25 -19.00 -12.47 12.54
CA GLY A 25 -20.05 -13.28 13.16
C GLY A 25 -21.27 -12.55 13.73
N PRO A 26 -22.29 -13.33 14.15
CA PRO A 26 -23.47 -12.81 14.83
C PRO A 26 -23.08 -12.11 16.14
N GLY A 27 -23.58 -10.89 16.33
CA GLY A 27 -23.21 -10.01 17.46
C GLY A 27 -22.23 -8.89 17.09
N GLY A 28 -21.70 -8.88 15.86
CA GLY A 28 -20.79 -7.85 15.36
C GLY A 28 -19.46 -8.45 14.90
N SER A 29 -18.77 -7.70 14.03
CA SER A 29 -17.43 -8.07 13.56
C SER A 29 -16.39 -7.52 14.53
N ILE A 30 -15.39 -8.33 14.92
CA ILE A 30 -14.22 -7.85 15.67
C ILE A 30 -13.38 -6.92 14.79
N CYS A 31 -13.33 -7.24 13.51
CA CYS A 31 -12.69 -6.45 12.49
C CYS A 31 -13.60 -5.28 12.10
N THR A 32 -13.18 -4.06 12.42
CA THR A 32 -13.98 -2.85 12.22
C THR A 32 -13.22 -1.78 11.45
N SER A 33 -13.96 -0.87 10.82
CA SER A 33 -13.36 0.19 10.03
C SER A 33 -12.57 1.22 10.85
N TYR A 34 -12.75 1.24 12.17
CA TYR A 34 -12.05 2.10 13.12
C TYR A 34 -10.71 1.52 13.59
N THR A 35 -10.45 0.24 13.35
CA THR A 35 -9.20 -0.41 13.75
C THR A 35 -8.02 0.32 13.13
N GLN A 36 -7.15 0.85 14.00
CA GLN A 36 -5.90 1.50 13.58
C GLN A 36 -4.82 0.45 13.31
N GLU A 37 -4.77 -0.56 14.16
CA GLU A 37 -3.80 -1.62 14.03
C GLU A 37 -4.39 -2.91 14.61
N ALA A 38 -4.04 -4.03 13.98
CA ALA A 38 -4.27 -5.36 14.52
C ALA A 38 -2.92 -6.05 14.72
N ALA A 39 -2.78 -6.75 15.84
CA ALA A 39 -1.53 -7.34 16.22
C ALA A 39 -1.69 -8.68 16.94
N VAL A 40 -0.74 -9.59 16.70
CA VAL A 40 -0.53 -10.80 17.52
C VAL A 40 0.92 -10.81 18.00
N PHE A 41 1.11 -10.78 19.31
CA PHE A 41 2.42 -10.88 19.93
C PHE A 41 2.69 -12.35 20.28
N GLN A 42 3.72 -12.93 19.67
CA GLN A 42 4.14 -14.30 19.88
C GLN A 42 5.48 -14.30 20.61
N LEU A 43 5.50 -14.76 21.86
CA LEU A 43 6.69 -14.80 22.71
C LEU A 43 7.13 -16.25 22.91
N ARG A 44 8.22 -16.64 22.25
CA ARG A 44 8.69 -18.03 22.21
C ARG A 44 9.90 -18.22 23.10
N ASN A 45 9.68 -18.82 24.26
CA ASN A 45 10.70 -18.98 25.30
C ASN A 45 11.84 -19.96 24.93
N TRP A 46 11.68 -20.75 23.87
CA TRP A 46 12.71 -21.67 23.37
C TRP A 46 13.68 -21.02 22.36
N LEU A 47 13.54 -19.73 22.08
CA LEU A 47 14.42 -18.95 21.18
C LEU A 47 14.95 -17.71 21.90
N PRO A 48 16.12 -17.17 21.50
CA PRO A 48 16.58 -15.85 21.97
C PRO A 48 15.54 -14.77 21.70
N PRO A 49 15.33 -13.77 22.59
CA PRO A 49 14.27 -12.77 22.43
C PRO A 49 14.27 -12.04 21.08
N GLU A 50 15.44 -11.80 20.49
CA GLU A 50 15.60 -11.14 19.19
C GLU A 50 14.93 -11.92 18.04
N ILE A 51 14.86 -13.24 18.17
CA ILE A 51 14.32 -14.19 17.17
C ILE A 51 12.95 -14.71 17.61
N GLY A 52 12.82 -15.04 18.90
CA GLY A 52 11.66 -15.70 19.49
C GLY A 52 10.45 -14.80 19.68
N CYS A 53 10.65 -13.48 19.80
CA CYS A 53 9.57 -12.52 19.96
C CYS A 53 9.18 -11.92 18.61
N ILE A 54 7.97 -12.22 18.17
CA ILE A 54 7.41 -11.71 16.91
C ILE A 54 6.16 -10.89 17.20
N TYR A 55 6.12 -9.73 16.57
CA TYR A 55 4.99 -8.83 16.50
C TYR A 55 4.39 -8.94 15.09
N TRP A 56 3.39 -9.82 14.95
CA TRP A 56 2.61 -9.94 13.72
C TRP A 56 1.69 -8.75 13.65
N ARG A 57 1.84 -7.88 12.66
CA ARG A 57 1.11 -6.61 12.61
C ARG A 57 0.44 -6.35 11.27
N ALA A 58 -0.74 -5.75 11.33
CA ALA A 58 -1.44 -5.20 10.18
C ALA A 58 -1.80 -3.74 10.44
N SER A 59 -1.46 -2.87 9.49
CA SER A 59 -1.99 -1.50 9.49
C SER A 59 -3.43 -1.50 9.02
N ALA A 60 -4.29 -0.77 9.72
CA ALA A 60 -5.72 -0.66 9.47
C ALA A 60 -6.48 -1.96 9.77
N GLU A 61 -7.69 -2.14 9.26
CA GLU A 61 -8.52 -3.29 9.64
C GLU A 61 -7.97 -4.63 9.11
N PRO A 62 -7.89 -5.68 9.94
CA PRO A 62 -7.22 -6.93 9.58
C PRO A 62 -7.94 -7.72 8.49
N CYS A 63 -9.22 -7.46 8.20
CA CYS A 63 -9.98 -8.16 7.16
C CYS A 63 -9.54 -7.81 5.74
N CYS A 64 -9.02 -6.60 5.51
CA CYS A 64 -8.56 -6.18 4.18
C CYS A 64 -7.06 -5.85 4.15
N SER A 65 -6.39 -6.02 5.29
CA SER A 65 -4.96 -5.80 5.47
C SER A 65 -4.24 -7.11 5.79
N VAL A 66 -2.91 -7.07 5.80
CA VAL A 66 -2.03 -8.23 5.92
C VAL A 66 -1.28 -8.19 7.23
N LEU A 67 -1.22 -9.31 7.95
CA LEU A 67 -0.35 -9.45 9.11
C LEU A 67 1.02 -9.95 8.66
N ILE A 68 2.03 -9.13 8.91
CA ILE A 68 3.43 -9.44 8.58
C ILE A 68 4.25 -9.64 9.88
N PRO A 69 5.18 -10.61 9.93
CA PRO A 69 5.98 -10.86 11.12
C PRO A 69 7.08 -9.81 11.25
N TRP A 70 7.02 -8.98 12.29
CA TRP A 70 8.13 -8.12 12.70
C TRP A 70 8.84 -8.75 13.89
N TYR A 71 10.08 -9.16 13.69
CA TYR A 71 10.90 -9.66 14.79
C TYR A 71 11.27 -8.51 15.72
N LEU A 72 11.21 -8.71 17.04
CA LEU A 72 11.60 -7.64 17.98
C LEU A 72 13.11 -7.35 17.97
N GLY A 73 13.92 -8.25 17.41
CA GLY A 73 15.36 -8.06 17.25
C GLY A 73 15.78 -7.03 16.19
N ILE A 74 14.86 -6.55 15.36
CA ILE A 74 15.18 -5.59 14.30
C ILE A 74 15.78 -4.30 14.85
N ILE A 75 16.65 -3.67 14.07
CA ILE A 75 17.35 -2.42 14.44
C ILE A 75 16.81 -1.19 13.73
N GLU A 76 15.94 -1.38 12.74
CA GLU A 76 15.38 -0.30 11.94
C GLU A 76 13.92 -0.63 11.58
N THR A 77 13.06 0.38 11.63
CA THR A 77 11.71 0.30 11.08
C THR A 77 11.70 0.67 9.60
N PRO A 78 10.85 0.06 8.76
CA PRO A 78 10.79 0.41 7.34
C PRO A 78 10.31 1.85 7.15
N GLU A 79 10.90 2.59 6.20
CA GLU A 79 10.76 4.04 6.06
C GLU A 79 9.32 4.50 5.81
N SER A 80 8.50 3.66 5.17
CA SER A 80 7.09 3.97 4.94
C SER A 80 6.21 3.81 6.19
N TYR A 81 6.71 3.23 7.28
CA TYR A 81 5.92 2.94 8.49
C TYR A 81 6.17 3.92 9.63
N TYR A 82 7.04 4.91 9.47
CA TYR A 82 7.26 5.95 10.45
C TYR A 82 7.53 7.30 9.80
N ARG A 83 7.31 8.39 10.54
CA ARG A 83 7.87 9.69 10.20
C ARG A 83 9.17 9.85 11.00
N PRO A 84 10.30 10.23 10.38
CA PRO A 84 11.51 10.55 11.14
C PRO A 84 11.22 11.66 12.15
N VAL A 85 11.48 11.38 13.42
CA VAL A 85 11.31 12.32 14.52
C VAL A 85 12.49 12.18 15.48
N ASP A 86 12.82 13.27 16.17
CA ASP A 86 13.75 13.19 17.30
C ASP A 86 13.08 12.39 18.43
N ILE A 87 13.72 11.31 18.86
CA ILE A 87 13.15 10.41 19.86
C ILE A 87 12.96 11.09 21.23
N LYS A 88 13.84 12.04 21.59
CA LYS A 88 13.71 12.79 22.85
C LYS A 88 12.52 13.72 22.78
N GLU A 89 12.20 14.27 21.62
CA GLU A 89 10.99 15.07 21.42
C GLU A 89 9.73 14.19 21.40
N GLN A 90 9.77 13.05 20.71
CA GLN A 90 8.62 12.14 20.60
C GLN A 90 8.19 11.57 21.97
N LEU A 91 9.14 11.34 22.88
CA LEU A 91 8.88 10.82 24.22
C LEU A 91 8.36 11.88 25.21
N ARG A 92 8.27 13.16 24.83
CA ARG A 92 7.70 14.18 25.72
C ARG A 92 6.19 14.00 25.86
N LEU A 93 5.69 14.09 27.09
CA LEU A 93 4.25 14.12 27.38
C LEU A 93 3.51 15.19 26.58
N SER A 94 4.12 16.37 26.40
CA SER A 94 3.56 17.44 25.59
C SER A 94 3.37 17.03 24.12
N HIS A 95 4.30 16.25 23.55
CA HIS A 95 4.20 15.73 22.19
C HIS A 95 3.14 14.64 22.08
N HIS A 96 2.97 13.81 23.11
CA HIS A 96 1.95 12.76 23.14
C HIS A 96 0.52 13.33 23.12
N PHE A 97 0.27 14.36 23.93
CA PHE A 97 -1.07 14.98 24.04
C PHE A 97 -1.28 16.14 23.06
N ASN A 98 -0.22 16.76 22.55
CA ASN A 98 -0.26 17.83 21.56
C ASN A 98 0.74 17.52 20.43
N PRO A 99 0.41 16.58 19.53
CA PRO A 99 1.28 16.24 18.42
C PRO A 99 1.50 17.46 17.51
N PRO A 100 2.67 17.59 16.87
CA PRO A 100 2.96 18.70 15.98
C PRO A 100 1.90 18.86 14.88
N PRO A 101 1.62 20.09 14.41
CA PRO A 101 0.78 20.31 13.25
C PRO A 101 1.23 19.46 12.07
N GLY A 102 0.26 18.85 11.38
CA GLY A 102 0.50 17.97 10.24
C GLY A 102 0.92 16.53 10.54
N THR A 103 1.01 16.14 11.82
CA THR A 103 1.28 14.74 12.22
C THR A 103 0.32 13.75 11.53
N PHE A 104 -0.96 14.13 11.44
CA PHE A 104 -2.04 13.33 10.85
C PHE A 104 -2.38 13.74 9.42
N ASP A 105 -1.58 14.58 8.78
CA ASP A 105 -1.82 14.96 7.40
C ASP A 105 -1.60 13.77 6.48
N TYR A 106 -2.37 13.78 5.39
CA TYR A 106 -2.23 12.80 4.33
C TYR A 106 -0.80 12.80 3.77
N ASP A 107 -0.19 11.61 3.69
CA ASP A 107 1.12 11.42 3.10
C ASP A 107 1.15 10.12 2.26
N PRO A 108 1.26 10.23 0.93
CA PRO A 108 1.20 9.06 0.05
C PRO A 108 2.40 8.12 0.22
N LYS A 109 3.48 8.58 0.87
CA LYS A 109 4.68 7.77 1.11
C LYS A 109 4.51 6.84 2.31
N LEU A 110 3.57 7.13 3.20
CA LEU A 110 3.36 6.31 4.39
C LEU A 110 2.43 5.13 4.10
N ALA A 111 2.86 3.96 4.57
CA ALA A 111 2.13 2.70 4.50
C ALA A 111 0.71 2.83 5.07
N TRP A 112 0.56 3.59 6.17
CA TRP A 112 -0.71 3.90 6.80
C TRP A 112 -1.78 4.34 5.79
N TRP A 113 -1.45 5.35 4.98
CA TRP A 113 -2.37 5.91 4.00
C TRP A 113 -2.65 4.97 2.83
N THR A 114 -1.69 4.10 2.49
CA THR A 114 -1.90 3.03 1.49
C THR A 114 -2.93 2.03 2.00
N PHE A 115 -2.73 1.45 3.19
CA PHE A 115 -3.67 0.46 3.75
C PHE A 115 -5.04 1.06 4.05
N ARG A 116 -5.10 2.31 4.53
CA ARG A 116 -6.37 3.04 4.70
C ARG A 116 -7.10 3.27 3.38
N ARG A 117 -6.39 3.54 2.29
CA ARG A 117 -7.00 3.67 0.97
C ARG A 117 -7.55 2.33 0.47
N LEU A 118 -6.78 1.25 0.59
CA LEU A 118 -7.25 -0.10 0.24
C LEU A 118 -8.51 -0.45 1.03
N GLN A 119 -8.49 -0.17 2.33
CA GLN A 119 -9.63 -0.36 3.22
C GLN A 119 -10.86 0.41 2.74
N SER A 120 -10.74 1.71 2.47
CA SER A 120 -11.87 2.53 1.99
C SER A 120 -12.48 1.95 0.72
N LEU A 121 -11.64 1.56 -0.24
CA LEU A 121 -12.10 0.91 -1.47
C LEU A 121 -12.82 -0.41 -1.17
N VAL A 122 -12.30 -1.25 -0.29
CA VAL A 122 -13.01 -2.48 0.06
C VAL A 122 -14.35 -2.16 0.69
N ASN A 123 -14.44 -1.19 1.59
CA ASN A 123 -15.67 -0.85 2.31
C ASN A 123 -16.75 -0.22 1.43
N GLU A 124 -16.39 0.52 0.37
CA GLU A 124 -17.35 1.02 -0.62
C GLU A 124 -18.19 -0.10 -1.26
N ASN A 125 -17.60 -1.28 -1.50
CA ASN A 125 -18.31 -2.44 -2.02
C ASN A 125 -17.71 -3.74 -1.47
N ARG A 126 -17.92 -3.95 -0.16
CA ARG A 126 -17.31 -5.07 0.57
C ARG A 126 -17.65 -6.41 -0.04
N LYS A 127 -18.92 -6.62 -0.41
CA LYS A 127 -19.40 -7.88 -0.98
C LYS A 127 -18.66 -8.26 -2.28
N ALA A 128 -18.32 -7.28 -3.12
CA ALA A 128 -17.62 -7.53 -4.37
C ALA A 128 -16.09 -7.60 -4.21
N ARG A 129 -15.51 -6.83 -3.28
CA ARG A 129 -14.06 -6.57 -3.25
C ARG A 129 -13.31 -7.41 -2.20
N ILE A 130 -13.95 -7.77 -1.09
CA ILE A 130 -13.26 -8.42 0.04
C ILE A 130 -12.65 -9.77 -0.35
N LYS A 131 -13.38 -10.58 -1.12
CA LYS A 131 -12.95 -11.93 -1.51
C LYS A 131 -11.61 -11.87 -2.24
N ARG A 132 -11.50 -11.00 -3.23
CA ARG A 132 -10.28 -10.82 -4.03
C ARG A 132 -9.10 -10.34 -3.20
N VAL A 133 -9.34 -9.38 -2.31
CA VAL A 133 -8.32 -8.87 -1.38
C VAL A 133 -7.85 -9.97 -0.43
N ARG A 134 -8.75 -10.82 0.06
CA ARG A 134 -8.39 -11.99 0.89
C ARG A 134 -7.64 -13.06 0.14
N GLU A 135 -8.02 -13.41 -1.07
CA GLU A 135 -7.24 -14.37 -1.89
C GLU A 135 -5.76 -13.97 -2.01
N VAL A 136 -5.47 -12.67 -2.24
CA VAL A 136 -4.09 -12.17 -2.33
C VAL A 136 -3.39 -12.23 -0.97
N TRP A 137 -4.04 -11.73 0.08
CA TRP A 137 -3.40 -11.63 1.39
C TRP A 137 -3.27 -12.96 2.13
N ASP A 138 -4.24 -13.86 2.00
CA ASP A 138 -4.16 -15.20 2.56
C ASP A 138 -3.03 -16.00 1.90
N SER A 139 -2.81 -15.80 0.58
CA SER A 139 -1.67 -16.38 -0.12
C SER A 139 -0.33 -15.81 0.35
N PHE A 140 -0.28 -14.49 0.62
CA PHE A 140 0.89 -13.83 1.16
C PHE A 140 1.23 -14.38 2.56
N GLU A 141 0.25 -14.41 3.47
CA GLU A 141 0.43 -14.87 4.85
C GLU A 141 0.78 -16.36 4.92
N ALA A 142 0.14 -17.20 4.09
CA ALA A 142 0.45 -18.62 4.03
C ALA A 142 1.92 -18.88 3.67
N LYS A 143 2.48 -18.09 2.73
CA LYS A 143 3.90 -18.16 2.39
C LYS A 143 4.78 -17.80 3.59
N GLU A 144 4.44 -16.75 4.35
CA GLU A 144 5.23 -16.36 5.52
C GLU A 144 5.22 -17.44 6.62
N PHE A 145 4.09 -18.11 6.85
CA PHE A 145 4.05 -19.24 7.79
C PHE A 145 4.90 -20.43 7.33
N VAL A 146 4.97 -20.68 6.02
CA VAL A 146 5.81 -21.74 5.44
C VAL A 146 7.29 -21.40 5.50
N ASP A 147 7.66 -20.16 5.20
CA ASP A 147 9.05 -19.72 5.14
C ASP A 147 9.65 -19.49 6.54
N GLN A 148 8.82 -19.19 7.55
CA GLN A 148 9.24 -18.81 8.90
C GLN A 148 10.29 -19.75 9.55
N PRO A 149 10.13 -21.10 9.56
CA PRO A 149 11.14 -21.97 10.17
C PRO A 149 12.54 -21.80 9.57
N SER A 150 12.63 -21.64 8.25
CA SER A 150 13.91 -21.46 7.53
C SER A 150 14.56 -20.12 7.86
N ILE A 151 13.75 -19.06 8.02
CA ILE A 151 14.22 -17.73 8.44
C ILE A 151 14.79 -17.80 9.86
N GLU A 152 14.15 -18.55 10.75
CA GLU A 152 14.58 -18.71 12.14
C GLU A 152 15.85 -19.55 12.28
N GLU A 153 15.96 -20.62 11.50
CA GLU A 153 17.17 -21.43 11.43
C GLU A 153 18.38 -20.58 11.00
N GLU A 154 18.21 -19.77 9.95
CA GLU A 154 19.27 -18.86 9.49
C GLU A 154 19.59 -17.77 10.53
N ALA A 155 18.56 -17.19 11.15
CA ALA A 155 18.74 -16.20 12.21
C ALA A 155 19.50 -16.79 13.41
N LEU A 156 19.20 -18.03 13.82
CA LEU A 156 19.93 -18.73 14.89
C LEU A 156 21.38 -19.01 14.50
N ARG A 157 21.63 -19.47 13.27
CA ARG A 157 22.97 -19.72 12.73
C ARG A 157 23.83 -18.46 12.72
N LEU A 158 23.23 -17.32 12.38
CA LEU A 158 23.90 -16.02 12.46
C LEU A 158 24.10 -15.60 13.91
N TYR A 159 23.08 -15.77 14.76
CA TYR A 159 23.11 -15.36 16.17
C TYR A 159 24.21 -16.09 16.95
N SER A 160 24.45 -17.37 16.67
CA SER A 160 25.53 -18.14 17.30
C SER A 160 26.93 -17.63 16.94
N LYS A 161 27.06 -16.87 15.85
CA LYS A 161 28.32 -16.27 15.40
C LYS A 161 28.46 -14.84 15.89
N ASP A 162 27.43 -14.04 15.64
CA ASP A 162 27.34 -12.63 16.01
C ASP A 162 25.86 -12.22 16.09
N LYS A 163 25.49 -11.71 17.26
CA LYS A 163 24.14 -11.23 17.54
C LYS A 163 23.71 -10.13 16.56
N ASP A 164 24.60 -9.21 16.19
CA ASP A 164 24.25 -8.09 15.33
C ASP A 164 24.05 -8.52 13.87
N LEU A 165 24.72 -9.59 13.42
CA LEU A 165 24.44 -10.20 12.11
C LEU A 165 23.02 -10.76 12.04
N ALA A 166 22.56 -11.47 13.08
CA ALA A 166 21.19 -11.98 13.15
C ALA A 166 20.16 -10.84 13.14
N ARG A 167 20.40 -9.80 13.94
CA ARG A 167 19.52 -8.63 14.00
C ARG A 167 19.44 -7.89 12.67
N LYS A 168 20.58 -7.74 11.98
CA LYS A 168 20.61 -7.17 10.63
C LYS A 168 19.82 -8.02 9.64
N PHE A 169 20.02 -9.34 9.62
CA PHE A 169 19.28 -10.26 8.76
C PHE A 169 17.77 -10.17 8.99
N LEU A 170 17.33 -10.20 10.26
CA LEU A 170 15.92 -10.08 10.62
C LEU A 170 15.34 -8.71 10.27
N THR A 171 16.17 -7.65 10.32
CA THR A 171 15.78 -6.31 9.88
C THR A 171 15.53 -6.29 8.39
N ASP A 172 16.47 -6.79 7.59
CA ASP A 172 16.36 -6.85 6.13
C ASP A 172 15.14 -7.70 5.71
N TYR A 173 14.89 -8.83 6.39
CA TYR A 173 13.70 -9.67 6.17
C TYR A 173 12.39 -8.95 6.51
N SER A 174 12.23 -8.47 7.75
CA SER A 174 10.98 -7.83 8.20
C SER A 174 10.68 -6.55 7.40
N LYS A 175 11.73 -5.79 7.07
CA LYS A 175 11.65 -4.59 6.23
C LYS A 175 11.26 -4.91 4.80
N GLY A 176 11.89 -5.93 4.20
CA GLY A 176 11.56 -6.40 2.86
C GLY A 176 10.09 -6.79 2.73
N LEU A 177 9.57 -7.57 3.69
CA LEU A 177 8.14 -7.95 3.72
C LEU A 177 7.22 -6.74 3.88
N ALA A 178 7.56 -5.82 4.78
CA ALA A 178 6.74 -4.66 5.04
C ALA A 178 6.62 -3.73 3.82
N LEU A 179 7.73 -3.51 3.10
CA LEU A 179 7.73 -2.76 1.85
C LEU A 179 6.99 -3.51 0.75
N LYS A 180 7.17 -4.84 0.66
CA LYS A 180 6.46 -5.67 -0.31
C LYS A 180 4.94 -5.65 -0.09
N ALA A 181 4.50 -5.68 1.16
CA ALA A 181 3.09 -5.53 1.50
C ALA A 181 2.52 -4.18 1.02
N VAL A 182 3.28 -3.08 1.14
CA VAL A 182 2.86 -1.78 0.59
C VAL A 182 2.76 -1.82 -0.93
N GLU A 183 3.70 -2.47 -1.63
CA GLU A 183 3.62 -2.65 -3.08
C GLU A 183 2.35 -3.41 -3.49
N VAL A 184 2.10 -4.57 -2.88
CA VAL A 184 0.95 -5.43 -3.19
C VAL A 184 -0.37 -4.70 -2.86
N ALA A 185 -0.41 -3.92 -1.78
CA ALA A 185 -1.57 -3.10 -1.45
C ALA A 185 -1.85 -2.04 -2.52
N ASN A 186 -0.80 -1.40 -3.06
CA ASN A 186 -0.94 -0.47 -4.17
C ASN A 186 -1.44 -1.17 -5.45
N GLU A 187 -0.98 -2.39 -5.73
CA GLU A 187 -1.49 -3.18 -6.86
C GLU A 187 -2.97 -3.51 -6.71
N LEU A 188 -3.40 -3.93 -5.52
CA LEU A 188 -4.81 -4.14 -5.20
C LEU A 188 -5.63 -2.86 -5.32
N ILE A 189 -5.12 -1.71 -4.86
CA ILE A 189 -5.78 -0.41 -5.02
C ILE A 189 -5.97 -0.10 -6.53
N CYS A 190 -4.94 -0.31 -7.34
CA CYS A 190 -5.04 -0.13 -8.80
C CYS A 190 -6.08 -1.08 -9.42
N GLU A 191 -6.11 -2.34 -8.99
CA GLU A 191 -7.07 -3.34 -9.45
C GLU A 191 -8.51 -2.92 -9.10
N LEU A 192 -8.77 -2.57 -7.83
CA LEU A 192 -10.12 -2.23 -7.35
C LEU A 192 -10.65 -0.90 -7.88
N THR A 193 -9.77 0.05 -8.18
CA THR A 193 -10.15 1.34 -8.78
C THR A 193 -10.42 1.25 -10.29
N ALA A 194 -10.02 0.17 -10.95
CA ALA A 194 -10.32 -0.06 -12.36
C ALA A 194 -11.79 -0.48 -12.62
N GLY A 195 -12.52 -0.92 -11.58
CA GLY A 195 -13.94 -1.29 -11.63
C GLY A 195 -14.21 -2.69 -12.26
N PRO A 196 -15.37 -3.33 -11.97
CA PRO A 196 -15.80 -4.53 -12.67
C PRO A 196 -16.21 -4.17 -14.11
N GLN A 197 -15.73 -4.92 -15.10
CA GLN A 197 -16.17 -4.81 -16.49
C GLN A 197 -17.63 -5.24 -16.59
N THR A 198 -18.56 -4.31 -16.41
CA THR A 198 -19.99 -4.49 -16.66
C THR A 198 -20.40 -3.53 -17.76
N GLY A 199 -21.04 -4.09 -18.77
CA GLY A 199 -21.26 -3.48 -20.08
C GLY A 199 -21.99 -2.14 -20.02
N ILE A 200 -21.41 -1.17 -20.71
CA ILE A 200 -22.18 -0.13 -21.39
C ILE A 200 -21.76 -0.26 -22.86
N GLU A 201 -22.60 -0.94 -23.64
CA GLU A 201 -22.61 -0.82 -25.09
C GLU A 201 -22.95 0.62 -25.47
N GLY A 202 -22.24 1.16 -26.46
CA GLY A 202 -22.59 2.44 -27.10
C GLY A 202 -21.62 3.59 -26.83
N LEU A 203 -20.39 3.46 -27.36
CA LEU A 203 -19.74 4.42 -28.27
C LEU A 203 -18.30 3.91 -28.48
N GLY A 204 -18.06 3.37 -29.68
CA GLY A 204 -16.95 2.48 -30.01
C GLY A 204 -15.56 2.96 -29.57
N VAL A 205 -14.97 2.20 -28.64
CA VAL A 205 -13.56 1.83 -28.63
C VAL A 205 -13.49 0.41 -28.07
N GLU A 206 -13.04 -0.55 -28.89
CA GLU A 206 -12.98 -1.96 -28.49
C GLU A 206 -12.09 -2.20 -27.25
N PRO A 207 -12.55 -2.97 -26.24
CA PRO A 207 -11.71 -3.47 -25.17
C PRO A 207 -10.96 -4.73 -25.64
N GLY A 208 -9.93 -4.52 -26.48
CA GLY A 208 -8.98 -5.58 -26.84
C GLY A 208 -7.93 -5.81 -25.76
N ARG A 209 -7.86 -7.04 -25.22
CA ARG A 209 -6.70 -7.72 -24.60
C ARG A 209 -5.56 -6.81 -24.12
N ASN A 210 -5.46 -6.55 -22.81
CA ASN A 210 -4.45 -5.61 -22.28
C ASN A 210 -3.46 -6.18 -21.25
N SER A 211 -3.18 -7.48 -21.26
CA SER A 211 -1.95 -7.99 -20.62
C SER A 211 -0.72 -7.90 -21.54
N GLU A 212 -0.90 -7.72 -22.87
CA GLU A 212 0.20 -7.65 -23.83
C GLU A 212 0.61 -6.22 -24.27
N ARG A 213 -0.21 -5.18 -24.04
CA ARG A 213 0.14 -3.81 -24.51
C ARG A 213 1.04 -3.02 -23.56
N ALA A 214 1.17 -3.42 -22.30
CA ALA A 214 2.03 -2.73 -21.33
C ALA A 214 3.50 -3.17 -21.46
N LYS A 215 4.08 -3.17 -22.67
CA LYS A 215 5.49 -3.57 -22.89
C LYS A 215 6.48 -2.46 -22.54
N HIS A 216 6.05 -1.20 -22.65
CA HIS A 216 6.93 -0.03 -22.55
C HIS A 216 6.65 0.81 -21.31
N LEU A 217 5.39 0.91 -20.87
CA LEU A 217 5.01 1.79 -19.78
C LEU A 217 3.85 1.21 -18.96
N ARG A 218 3.94 1.32 -17.64
CA ARG A 218 2.86 1.07 -16.67
C ARG A 218 2.58 2.40 -15.96
N PRO A 219 1.54 3.16 -16.36
CA PRO A 219 1.21 4.41 -15.70
C PRO A 219 0.45 4.13 -14.41
N PHE A 220 0.79 4.87 -13.36
CA PHE A 220 -0.06 5.02 -12.20
C PHE A 220 -0.96 6.24 -12.44
N ARG A 221 -2.20 6.20 -11.93
CA ARG A 221 -3.11 7.36 -12.03
C ARG A 221 -2.54 8.55 -11.27
N ASN A 222 -2.98 9.74 -11.64
CA ASN A 222 -2.60 10.95 -10.93
C ASN A 222 -3.16 10.94 -9.50
N TYR A 223 -2.37 11.37 -8.53
CA TYR A 223 -2.79 11.53 -7.15
C TYR A 223 -2.19 12.80 -6.55
N PRO A 224 -2.97 13.62 -5.81
CA PRO A 224 -4.40 13.46 -5.53
C PRO A 224 -5.30 13.65 -6.77
N ASN A 225 -6.51 13.08 -6.76
CA ASN A 225 -7.56 13.32 -7.74
C ASN A 225 -8.94 13.08 -7.08
N PRO A 226 -9.77 14.11 -6.85
CA PRO A 226 -9.54 15.52 -7.18
C PRO A 226 -8.34 16.16 -6.47
N PHE A 227 -7.79 17.25 -7.01
CA PHE A 227 -6.66 17.98 -6.43
C PHE A 227 -6.91 19.50 -6.44
N SER A 228 -6.28 20.23 -5.52
CA SER A 228 -6.52 21.69 -5.35
C SER A 228 -5.35 22.60 -5.75
N SER A 229 -4.12 22.16 -5.49
CA SER A 229 -2.90 22.88 -5.90
C SER A 229 -2.18 22.13 -7.02
N GLU A 230 -1.84 20.87 -6.77
CA GLU A 230 -1.07 20.04 -7.69
C GLU A 230 -1.46 18.56 -7.60
N THR A 231 -1.15 17.80 -8.65
CA THR A 231 -1.30 16.35 -8.70
C THR A 231 -0.03 15.73 -9.25
N THR A 232 0.36 14.57 -8.71
CA THR A 232 1.53 13.82 -9.18
C THR A 232 1.08 12.66 -10.06
N ILE A 233 1.64 12.58 -11.26
CA ILE A 233 1.50 11.43 -12.17
C ILE A 233 2.76 10.58 -12.04
N THR A 234 2.63 9.40 -11.44
CA THR A 234 3.71 8.43 -11.35
C THR A 234 3.60 7.45 -12.51
N TYR A 235 4.72 7.04 -13.10
CA TYR A 235 4.75 6.06 -14.18
C TYR A 235 6.03 5.23 -14.13
N LYS A 236 5.93 3.96 -14.54
CA LYS A 236 7.09 3.07 -14.67
C LYS A 236 7.36 2.81 -16.13
N VAL A 237 8.57 3.13 -16.58
CA VAL A 237 9.08 2.76 -17.90
C VAL A 237 9.69 1.37 -17.78
N LEU A 238 9.19 0.42 -18.55
CA LEU A 238 9.59 -0.98 -18.53
C LEU A 238 10.71 -1.28 -19.53
N ARG A 239 10.79 -0.47 -20.60
CA ARG A 239 11.81 -0.53 -21.66
C ARG A 239 12.12 0.88 -22.13
N ALA A 240 13.37 1.14 -22.51
CA ALA A 240 13.76 2.45 -23.01
C ALA A 240 12.87 2.87 -24.19
N CYS A 241 12.23 4.04 -24.10
CA CYS A 241 11.36 4.57 -25.15
C CYS A 241 11.06 6.06 -24.99
N LYS A 242 10.56 6.66 -26.07
CA LYS A 242 10.01 8.02 -26.05
C LYS A 242 8.70 8.07 -25.27
N VAL A 243 8.69 8.82 -24.17
CA VAL A 243 7.50 9.08 -23.34
C VAL A 243 7.00 10.51 -23.61
N ARG A 244 5.69 10.65 -23.74
CA ARG A 244 5.00 11.95 -23.71
C ARG A 244 3.80 11.89 -22.78
N ILE A 245 3.68 12.88 -21.88
CA ILE A 245 2.54 13.06 -20.98
C ILE A 245 2.00 14.46 -21.19
N SER A 246 0.74 14.57 -21.59
CA SER A 246 0.10 15.85 -21.93
C SER A 246 -1.29 15.96 -21.29
N ILE A 247 -1.68 17.17 -20.93
CA ILE A 247 -2.95 17.51 -20.32
C ILE A 247 -3.83 18.24 -21.34
N TYR A 248 -5.11 17.89 -21.39
CA TYR A 248 -6.09 18.44 -22.30
C TYR A 248 -7.34 18.93 -21.56
N THR A 249 -8.04 19.88 -22.14
CA THR A 249 -9.42 20.22 -21.75
C THR A 249 -10.39 19.09 -22.13
N PRO A 250 -11.64 19.10 -21.62
CA PRO A 250 -12.67 18.15 -22.05
C PRO A 250 -13.02 18.26 -23.55
N THR A 251 -12.79 19.43 -24.14
CA THR A 251 -12.97 19.67 -25.59
C THR A 251 -11.78 19.18 -26.43
N GLY A 252 -10.74 18.62 -25.81
CA GLY A 252 -9.57 18.07 -26.49
C GLY A 252 -8.48 19.10 -26.83
N GLN A 253 -8.57 20.33 -26.33
CA GLN A 253 -7.53 21.33 -26.49
C GLN A 253 -6.32 20.98 -25.61
N LEU A 254 -5.12 21.00 -26.18
CA LEU A 254 -3.88 20.80 -25.42
C LEU A 254 -3.66 21.99 -24.47
N VAL A 255 -3.46 21.67 -23.20
CA VAL A 255 -3.29 22.63 -22.11
C VAL A 255 -1.82 22.72 -21.70
N ARG A 256 -1.18 21.56 -21.50
CA ARG A 256 0.20 21.49 -21.03
C ARG A 256 0.86 20.18 -21.45
N THR A 257 2.12 20.23 -21.83
CA THR A 257 2.95 19.01 -21.94
C THR A 257 3.87 18.91 -20.71
N LEU A 258 3.71 17.84 -19.94
CA LEU A 258 4.41 17.63 -18.67
C LEU A 258 5.73 16.87 -18.87
N VAL A 259 5.74 15.93 -19.82
CA VAL A 259 6.89 15.08 -20.12
C VAL A 259 6.98 14.95 -21.63
N GLU A 260 8.17 15.09 -22.18
CA GLU A 260 8.51 14.71 -23.55
C GLU A 260 10.01 14.38 -23.65
N GLY A 261 10.34 13.13 -23.99
CA GLY A 261 11.73 12.71 -24.19
C GLY A 261 11.91 11.21 -24.21
N GLU A 262 13.15 10.76 -24.42
CA GLU A 262 13.57 9.35 -24.28
C GLU A 262 13.87 9.06 -22.81
N TYR A 263 13.29 7.98 -22.27
CA TYR A 263 13.49 7.57 -20.88
C TYR A 263 14.00 6.13 -20.81
N PRO A 264 15.06 5.84 -20.03
CA PRO A 264 15.48 4.46 -19.76
C PRO A 264 14.46 3.73 -18.85
N PRO A 265 14.58 2.40 -18.68
CA PRO A 265 13.75 1.67 -17.72
C PRO A 265 13.93 2.21 -16.31
N GLY A 266 12.82 2.47 -15.61
CA GLY A 266 12.83 3.10 -14.29
C GLY A 266 11.46 3.57 -13.82
N SER A 267 11.39 4.03 -12.58
CA SER A 267 10.20 4.66 -12.01
C SER A 267 10.37 6.17 -12.02
N TYR A 268 9.35 6.88 -12.49
CA TYR A 268 9.37 8.32 -12.67
C TYR A 268 8.09 8.95 -12.13
N SER A 269 8.16 10.23 -11.81
CA SER A 269 7.01 11.04 -11.39
C SER A 269 7.10 12.43 -12.01
N VAL A 270 5.95 12.98 -12.41
CA VAL A 270 5.83 14.36 -12.86
C VAL A 270 4.67 15.05 -12.14
N VAL A 271 4.88 16.30 -11.74
CA VAL A 271 3.88 17.11 -11.04
C VAL A 271 3.17 18.01 -12.05
N TRP A 272 1.85 18.12 -11.92
CA TRP A 272 1.06 19.15 -12.58
C TRP A 272 0.39 20.05 -11.55
N ASP A 273 0.65 21.35 -11.66
CA ASP A 273 0.23 22.43 -10.74
C ASP A 273 -1.10 23.12 -11.13
N GLY A 274 -1.87 22.51 -12.05
CA GLY A 274 -3.11 23.10 -12.56
C GLY A 274 -2.90 24.39 -13.38
N ARG A 275 -1.74 24.55 -14.02
CA ARG A 275 -1.45 25.63 -14.98
C ARG A 275 -1.26 25.11 -16.40
N ASP A 276 -1.48 25.99 -17.38
CA ASP A 276 -1.17 25.76 -18.79
C ASP A 276 0.30 26.01 -19.13
N ASP A 277 0.70 25.79 -20.39
CA ASP A 277 2.07 26.05 -20.87
C ASP A 277 2.49 27.54 -20.78
N LYS A 278 1.54 28.47 -20.63
CA LYS A 278 1.81 29.91 -20.42
C LYS A 278 1.92 30.28 -18.94
N GLY A 279 1.84 29.29 -18.04
CA GLY A 279 1.85 29.49 -16.60
C GLY A 279 0.54 30.06 -16.03
N GLN A 280 -0.51 30.16 -16.84
CA GLN A 280 -1.80 30.67 -16.41
C GLN A 280 -2.56 29.63 -15.62
N LYS A 281 -3.24 30.11 -14.58
CA LYS A 281 -4.08 29.34 -13.67
C LYS A 281 -5.35 28.87 -14.39
N LEU A 282 -5.60 27.56 -14.43
CA LEU A 282 -6.77 26.97 -15.08
C LEU A 282 -7.99 26.86 -14.15
N ALA A 283 -9.22 27.05 -14.65
CA ALA A 283 -10.42 26.97 -13.82
C ALA A 283 -10.62 25.60 -13.14
N SER A 284 -11.40 25.56 -12.05
CA SER A 284 -11.90 24.30 -11.48
C SER A 284 -12.65 23.52 -12.55
N GLY A 285 -12.38 22.22 -12.70
CA GLY A 285 -13.02 21.43 -13.74
C GLY A 285 -12.32 20.11 -14.07
N LEU A 286 -12.89 19.45 -15.08
CA LEU A 286 -12.39 18.20 -15.63
C LEU A 286 -11.27 18.46 -16.63
N TYR A 287 -10.20 17.68 -16.55
CA TYR A 287 -9.09 17.65 -17.50
C TYR A 287 -8.79 16.21 -17.91
N LEU A 288 -8.18 16.01 -19.07
CA LEU A 288 -7.77 14.70 -19.57
C LEU A 288 -6.25 14.63 -19.60
N CYS A 289 -5.66 13.69 -18.87
CA CYS A 289 -4.26 13.32 -19.04
C CYS A 289 -4.15 12.27 -20.13
N ARG A 290 -3.24 12.45 -21.09
CA ARG A 290 -2.90 11.47 -22.11
C ARG A 290 -1.42 11.13 -22.00
N VAL A 291 -1.13 9.83 -22.11
CA VAL A 291 0.22 9.29 -22.10
C VAL A 291 0.46 8.49 -23.37
N SER A 292 1.63 8.68 -23.97
CA SER A 292 2.16 7.81 -25.03
C SER A 292 3.58 7.38 -24.71
N ALA A 293 3.90 6.10 -24.90
CA ALA A 293 5.22 5.54 -24.68
C ALA A 293 5.49 4.38 -25.64
N GLY A 294 6.28 4.62 -26.70
CA GLY A 294 6.34 3.70 -27.85
C GLY A 294 4.93 3.41 -28.39
N ASP A 295 4.56 2.13 -28.47
CA ASP A 295 3.22 1.69 -28.92
C ASP A 295 2.13 1.82 -27.84
N TYR A 296 2.50 2.13 -26.60
CA TYR A 296 1.55 2.30 -25.52
C TYR A 296 0.85 3.66 -25.62
N ARG A 297 -0.49 3.66 -25.55
CA ARG A 297 -1.30 4.89 -25.44
C ARG A 297 -2.36 4.71 -24.36
N ALA A 298 -2.51 5.70 -23.48
CA ALA A 298 -3.55 5.72 -22.46
C ALA A 298 -4.04 7.15 -22.20
N ALA A 299 -5.25 7.27 -21.66
CA ALA A 299 -5.76 8.54 -21.17
C ALA A 299 -6.70 8.34 -19.97
N TRP A 300 -6.78 9.32 -19.08
CA TRP A 300 -7.71 9.31 -17.95
C TRP A 300 -8.11 10.73 -17.54
N LYS A 301 -9.19 10.80 -16.76
CA LYS A 301 -9.80 12.03 -16.25
C LYS A 301 -9.11 12.50 -14.96
N MET A 302 -8.93 13.81 -14.83
CA MET A 302 -8.42 14.50 -13.64
C MET A 302 -9.35 15.64 -13.26
N THR A 303 -9.59 15.84 -11.96
CA THR A 303 -10.47 16.90 -11.47
C THR A 303 -9.66 17.92 -10.65
N LEU A 304 -9.62 19.16 -11.12
CA LEU A 304 -9.02 20.30 -10.42
C LEU A 304 -10.11 21.06 -9.65
N ILE A 305 -9.87 21.38 -8.37
CA ILE A 305 -10.76 22.14 -7.50
C ILE A 305 -10.02 23.35 -6.94
N ARG A 306 -10.41 24.55 -7.34
CA ARG A 306 -9.99 25.81 -6.71
C ARG A 306 -11.11 26.46 -5.93
#